data_AF-A0A2A7UNT1-F1
#
_entry.id   AF-A0A2A7UNT1-F1
#
_cell.length_a   1.000
_cell.length_b   1.000
_cell.length_c   1.000
_cell.angle_alpha   90.00
_cell.angle_beta   90.00
_cell.angle_gamma   90.00
#
_symmetry.space_group_name_H-M   'P 1'
#
loop_
_entity.id
_entity.type
_entity.pdbx_description
1 polymer ?
#
loop_
_entity_poly.entity_id
_entity_poly.type
_entity_poly.pdbx_seq_one_letter_code
_entity_poly.pdbx_strand_id
1 'polypeptide(L)'
;MYRQYGVESALEYDRVTDGRSTSLFFAAVDPEGAIVAGLRAQGPYRSAAEAHGLGAWTGRPGEAALRTMIGDRIGEGVVEAKAVWVSREAAHRPHLGAAVARCVVHSAWLLGARWGFATTAEHSIALYRSSGGRVAGEIAPVPYPDERYRTVPLWWDTTSYRLHATRSQSALTMIERAALRAWGVPRPVLATKGGAAR
;
A
#
# COMPACT_ATOMS: atom_id res chain seq x y z
N MET A 1 8.29 -5.11 15.83
CA MET A 1 8.02 -3.76 15.30
C MET A 1 6.72 -3.19 15.89
N TYR A 2 5.53 -3.67 15.51
CA TYR A 2 4.24 -3.15 16.04
C TYR A 2 4.08 -3.28 17.56
N ARG A 3 4.49 -4.41 18.15
CA ARG A 3 4.50 -4.63 19.62
C ARG A 3 5.28 -3.62 20.41
N GLN A 4 6.37 -3.14 19.84
CA GLN A 4 7.22 -2.17 20.51
C GLN A 4 6.58 -0.76 20.53
N TYR A 5 5.65 -0.49 19.63
CA TYR A 5 4.89 0.76 19.61
C TYR A 5 3.52 0.62 20.30
N GLY A 6 3.14 -0.59 20.74
CA GLY A 6 1.84 -0.86 21.37
C GLY A 6 0.67 -0.76 20.40
N VAL A 7 0.89 -1.07 19.13
CA VAL A 7 -0.08 -0.89 18.04
C VAL A 7 -0.37 -2.18 17.28
N GLU A 8 -0.19 -3.35 17.93
CA GLU A 8 -0.41 -4.66 17.31
C GLU A 8 -1.83 -4.85 16.78
N SER A 9 -2.81 -4.16 17.34
CA SER A 9 -4.19 -4.16 16.85
C SER A 9 -4.27 -3.76 15.36
N ALA A 10 -3.38 -2.89 14.89
CA ALA A 10 -3.31 -2.47 13.49
C ALA A 10 -2.80 -3.57 12.53
N LEU A 11 -2.24 -4.68 13.04
CA LEU A 11 -1.85 -5.83 12.22
C LEU A 11 -3.02 -6.77 11.94
N GLU A 12 -4.01 -6.80 12.82
CA GLU A 12 -5.10 -7.78 12.83
C GLU A 12 -4.60 -9.23 12.72
N TYR A 13 -3.55 -9.60 13.47
CA TYR A 13 -2.81 -10.86 13.31
C TYR A 13 -3.73 -12.09 13.21
N ASP A 14 -4.69 -12.22 14.13
CA ASP A 14 -5.61 -13.37 14.16
C ASP A 14 -6.49 -13.49 12.91
N ARG A 15 -6.76 -12.38 12.22
CA ARG A 15 -7.58 -12.35 10.99
C ARG A 15 -6.77 -12.62 9.72
N VAL A 16 -5.44 -12.56 9.80
CA VAL A 16 -4.55 -12.65 8.63
C VAL A 16 -3.59 -13.83 8.69
N THR A 17 -3.51 -14.53 9.82
CA THR A 17 -2.57 -15.64 10.05
C THR A 17 -2.75 -16.81 9.08
N ASP A 18 -3.98 -17.01 8.56
CA ASP A 18 -4.26 -18.06 7.58
C ASP A 18 -3.89 -17.68 6.13
N GLY A 19 -3.46 -16.43 5.91
CA GLY A 19 -3.05 -15.91 4.61
C GLY A 19 -4.16 -15.69 3.59
N ARG A 20 -5.41 -16.09 3.84
CA ARG A 20 -6.50 -16.09 2.83
C ARG A 20 -6.86 -14.69 2.34
N SER A 21 -6.60 -13.67 3.15
CA SER A 21 -6.83 -12.26 2.81
C SER A 21 -5.64 -11.59 2.11
N THR A 22 -4.54 -12.30 1.87
CA THR A 22 -3.32 -11.75 1.24
C THR A 22 -3.23 -12.20 -0.21
N SER A 23 -3.27 -11.24 -1.15
CA SER A 23 -3.09 -11.51 -2.58
C SER A 23 -1.62 -11.56 -2.98
N LEU A 24 -0.78 -10.77 -2.31
CA LEU A 24 0.65 -10.68 -2.55
C LEU A 24 1.39 -10.30 -1.28
N PHE A 25 2.61 -10.81 -1.10
CA PHE A 25 3.51 -10.42 -0.03
C PHE A 25 4.89 -10.07 -0.61
N PHE A 26 5.50 -9.01 -0.11
CA PHE A 26 6.89 -8.67 -0.38
C PHE A 26 7.72 -8.90 0.87
N ALA A 27 8.86 -9.57 0.71
CA ALA A 27 9.85 -9.80 1.74
C ALA A 27 11.21 -9.29 1.28
N ALA A 28 11.88 -8.50 2.10
CA ALA A 28 13.32 -8.27 1.96
C ALA A 28 14.04 -9.26 2.86
N VAL A 29 14.97 -10.01 2.28
CA VAL A 29 15.79 -11.00 2.98
C VAL A 29 17.22 -10.49 3.03
N ASP A 30 17.85 -10.50 4.19
CA ASP A 30 19.25 -10.11 4.36
C ASP A 30 20.20 -11.26 3.95
N PRO A 31 21.53 -11.02 3.87
CA PRO A 31 22.50 -12.06 3.49
C PRO A 31 22.49 -13.29 4.41
N GLU A 32 22.07 -13.13 5.67
CA GLU A 32 21.93 -14.19 6.67
C GLU A 32 20.63 -15.00 6.50
N GLY A 33 19.76 -14.61 5.56
CA GLY A 33 18.50 -15.29 5.27
C GLY A 33 17.32 -14.83 6.14
N ALA A 34 17.49 -13.81 6.98
CA ALA A 34 16.42 -13.29 7.81
C ALA A 34 15.53 -12.31 7.03
N ILE A 35 14.21 -12.38 7.26
CA ILE A 35 13.28 -11.40 6.72
C ILE A 35 13.40 -10.11 7.54
N VAL A 36 13.79 -9.02 6.89
CA VAL A 36 14.10 -7.74 7.55
C VAL A 36 13.17 -6.61 7.17
N ALA A 37 12.33 -6.78 6.16
CA ALA A 37 11.29 -5.84 5.80
C ALA A 37 10.19 -6.52 4.99
N GLY A 38 9.02 -5.89 4.91
CA GLY A 38 7.97 -6.39 4.03
C GLY A 38 6.67 -5.62 4.09
N LEU A 39 5.75 -6.05 3.24
CA LEU A 39 4.35 -5.65 3.28
C LEU A 39 3.47 -6.77 2.74
N ARG A 40 2.20 -6.77 3.15
CA ARG A 40 1.16 -7.57 2.49
C ARG A 40 0.29 -6.66 1.64
N ALA A 41 -0.25 -7.18 0.55
CA ALA A 41 -1.19 -6.50 -0.30
C ALA A 41 -2.47 -7.32 -0.47
N GLN A 42 -3.60 -6.64 -0.49
CA GLN A 42 -4.93 -7.24 -0.63
C GLN A 42 -5.68 -6.58 -1.78
N GLY A 43 -6.43 -7.38 -2.53
CA GLY A 43 -7.22 -6.93 -3.68
C GLY A 43 -6.86 -7.67 -4.98
N PRO A 44 -7.30 -7.18 -6.15
CA PRO A 44 -8.10 -5.97 -6.33
C PRO A 44 -9.46 -6.06 -5.64
N TYR A 45 -9.89 -4.99 -4.97
CA TYR A 45 -11.19 -4.96 -4.30
C TYR A 45 -12.35 -4.94 -5.30
N ARG A 46 -13.47 -5.57 -4.92
CA ARG A 46 -14.74 -5.56 -5.64
C ARG A 46 -15.70 -4.51 -5.10
N SER A 47 -15.49 -4.06 -3.86
CA SER A 47 -16.27 -3.00 -3.23
C SER A 47 -15.43 -2.19 -2.24
N ALA A 48 -15.87 -0.96 -1.96
CA ALA A 48 -15.22 -0.12 -0.94
C ALA A 48 -15.31 -0.70 0.48
N ALA A 49 -16.26 -1.60 0.75
CA ALA A 49 -16.41 -2.25 2.05
C ALA A 49 -15.27 -3.22 2.38
N GLU A 50 -14.52 -3.68 1.39
CA GLU A 50 -13.36 -4.56 1.60
C GLU A 50 -12.10 -3.80 2.05
N ALA A 51 -12.06 -2.48 1.84
CA ALA A 51 -10.94 -1.64 2.20
C ALA A 51 -10.88 -1.47 3.72
N HIS A 52 -10.01 -2.23 4.37
CA HIS A 52 -9.93 -2.19 5.83
C HIS A 52 -9.35 -0.86 6.35
N GLY A 53 -8.53 -0.14 5.57
CA GLY A 53 -8.09 1.21 5.93
C GLY A 53 -9.25 2.19 6.18
N LEU A 54 -10.43 1.95 5.61
CA LEU A 54 -11.66 2.71 5.90
C LEU A 54 -12.09 2.59 7.37
N GLY A 55 -11.74 1.49 8.04
CA GLY A 55 -12.09 1.23 9.44
C GLY A 55 -11.59 2.30 10.41
N ALA A 56 -10.46 2.95 10.10
CA ALA A 56 -9.94 4.07 10.89
C ALA A 56 -10.85 5.31 10.88
N TRP A 57 -11.73 5.44 9.88
CA TRP A 57 -12.69 6.53 9.72
C TRP A 57 -14.12 6.17 10.17
N THR A 58 -14.41 4.94 10.59
CA THR A 58 -15.78 4.54 10.99
C THR A 58 -16.36 5.47 12.05
N GLY A 59 -17.50 6.09 11.78
CA GLY A 59 -18.17 7.05 12.64
C GLY A 59 -17.49 8.42 12.76
N ARG A 60 -16.51 8.72 11.90
CA ARG A 60 -15.69 9.94 11.96
C ARG A 60 -15.86 10.81 10.71
N PRO A 61 -15.59 12.13 10.81
CA PRO A 61 -15.53 13.01 9.65
C PRO A 61 -14.59 12.45 8.58
N GLY A 62 -15.06 12.40 7.33
CA GLY A 62 -14.30 11.85 6.21
C GLY A 62 -14.63 10.40 5.84
N GLU A 63 -15.39 9.66 6.65
CA GLU A 63 -15.77 8.26 6.32
C GLU A 63 -16.47 8.16 4.97
N ALA A 64 -17.56 8.92 4.79
CA ALA A 64 -18.34 8.89 3.55
C ALA A 64 -17.49 9.31 2.34
N ALA A 65 -16.68 10.36 2.50
CA ALA A 65 -15.80 10.84 1.44
C ALA A 65 -14.73 9.81 1.06
N LEU A 66 -14.10 9.15 2.02
CA LEU A 66 -13.12 8.09 1.76
C LEU A 66 -13.77 6.88 1.11
N ARG A 67 -14.96 6.48 1.58
CA ARG A 67 -15.75 5.39 0.99
C ARG A 67 -16.08 5.66 -0.47
N THR A 68 -16.57 6.87 -0.80
CA THR A 68 -16.84 7.30 -2.18
C THR A 68 -15.57 7.28 -3.01
N MET A 69 -14.48 7.85 -2.49
CA MET A 69 -13.19 7.91 -3.19
C MET A 69 -12.63 6.54 -3.55
N ILE A 70 -12.78 5.55 -2.66
CA ILE A 70 -12.42 4.16 -2.94
C ILE A 70 -13.38 3.60 -4.02
N GLY A 71 -14.69 3.76 -3.82
CA GLY A 71 -15.73 3.30 -4.75
C GLY A 71 -15.52 3.76 -6.20
N ASP A 72 -15.19 5.04 -6.39
CA ASP A 72 -14.94 5.64 -7.71
C ASP A 72 -13.75 4.99 -8.46
N ARG A 73 -12.83 4.36 -7.71
CA ARG A 73 -11.61 3.71 -8.23
C ARG A 73 -11.74 2.20 -8.38
N ILE A 74 -12.72 1.55 -7.75
CA ILE A 74 -12.90 0.09 -7.78
C ILE A 74 -12.96 -0.43 -9.23
N GLY A 75 -13.65 0.27 -10.12
CA GLY A 75 -13.78 -0.14 -11.54
C GLY A 75 -12.46 -0.16 -12.32
N GLU A 76 -11.41 0.46 -11.80
CA GLU A 76 -10.05 0.47 -12.37
C GLU A 76 -9.07 -0.39 -11.54
N GLY A 77 -9.59 -1.09 -10.52
CA GLY A 77 -8.84 -1.92 -9.59
C GLY A 77 -8.17 -1.11 -8.48
N VAL A 78 -8.43 -1.50 -7.22
CA VAL A 78 -7.80 -0.96 -6.02
C VAL A 78 -7.12 -2.08 -5.24
N VAL A 79 -5.83 -1.93 -4.96
CA VAL A 79 -5.05 -2.84 -4.11
C VAL A 79 -4.58 -2.07 -2.88
N GLU A 80 -4.89 -2.60 -1.70
CA GLU A 80 -4.46 -1.99 -0.44
C GLU A 80 -3.17 -2.66 0.08
N ALA A 81 -2.13 -1.85 0.32
CA ALA A 81 -0.93 -2.27 1.02
C ALA A 81 -1.13 -2.13 2.53
N LYS A 82 -0.73 -3.17 3.27
CA LYS A 82 -1.00 -3.34 4.69
C LYS A 82 0.22 -3.91 5.40
N ALA A 83 0.22 -3.74 6.73
CA ALA A 83 1.25 -4.27 7.62
C ALA A 83 2.67 -3.98 7.09
N VAL A 84 2.92 -2.72 6.69
CA VAL A 84 4.21 -2.31 6.13
C VAL A 84 5.22 -2.18 7.25
N TRP A 85 6.39 -2.82 7.14
CA TRP A 85 7.41 -2.77 8.17
C TRP A 85 8.83 -2.88 7.63
N VAL A 86 9.76 -2.35 8.43
CA VAL A 86 11.21 -2.54 8.29
C VAL A 86 11.76 -2.78 9.68
N SER A 87 12.60 -3.79 9.84
CA SER A 87 13.31 -4.08 11.09
C SER A 87 14.16 -2.87 11.50
N ARG A 88 14.25 -2.61 12.80
CA ARG A 88 15.07 -1.51 13.34
C ARG A 88 16.57 -1.78 13.18
N GLU A 89 16.95 -3.05 13.31
CA GLU A 89 18.33 -3.51 13.22
C GLU A 89 18.79 -3.73 11.78
N ALA A 90 17.91 -3.55 10.80
CA ALA A 90 18.26 -3.76 9.41
C ALA A 90 19.33 -2.75 8.95
N ALA A 91 20.41 -3.27 8.38
CA ALA A 91 21.38 -2.46 7.66
C ALA A 91 20.68 -1.64 6.57
N HIS A 92 21.12 -0.40 6.36
CA HIS A 92 20.55 0.51 5.35
C HIS A 92 19.03 0.71 5.46
N ARG A 93 18.47 0.70 6.69
CA ARG A 93 17.03 0.86 6.98
C ARG A 93 16.28 1.90 6.13
N PRO A 94 16.80 3.12 5.88
CA PRO A 94 16.11 4.10 5.04
C PRO A 94 15.93 3.64 3.57
N HIS A 95 16.93 2.94 3.02
CA HIS A 95 16.88 2.40 1.66
C HIS A 95 15.89 1.24 1.57
N LEU A 96 15.84 0.37 2.58
CA LEU A 96 14.82 -0.68 2.69
C LEU A 96 13.42 -0.07 2.79
N GLY A 97 13.22 0.96 3.61
CA GLY A 97 11.96 1.70 3.67
C GLY A 97 11.54 2.24 2.30
N ALA A 98 12.47 2.85 1.56
CA ALA A 98 12.18 3.36 0.23
C ALA A 98 11.82 2.24 -0.76
N ALA A 99 12.50 1.09 -0.71
CA ALA A 99 12.16 -0.09 -1.51
C ALA A 99 10.76 -0.61 -1.19
N VAL A 100 10.44 -0.78 0.09
CA VAL A 100 9.11 -1.20 0.55
C VAL A 100 8.03 -0.19 0.16
N ALA A 101 8.30 1.11 0.16
CA ALA A 101 7.35 2.11 -0.32
C ALA A 101 7.03 1.93 -1.81
N ARG A 102 8.02 1.60 -2.65
CA ARG A 102 7.80 1.28 -4.08
C ARG A 102 6.96 0.01 -4.26
N CYS A 103 7.01 -0.94 -3.32
CA CYS A 103 6.19 -2.16 -3.38
C CYS A 103 4.68 -1.88 -3.40
N VAL A 104 4.20 -0.73 -2.93
CA VAL A 104 2.77 -0.35 -3.05
C VAL A 104 2.39 -0.19 -4.53
N VAL A 105 3.23 0.51 -5.30
CA VAL A 105 3.07 0.70 -6.76
C VAL A 105 3.21 -0.62 -7.51
N HIS A 106 4.12 -1.49 -7.07
CA HIS A 106 4.29 -2.82 -7.66
C HIS A 106 3.12 -3.73 -7.35
N SER A 107 2.56 -3.68 -6.14
CA SER A 107 1.41 -4.50 -5.73
C SER A 107 0.21 -4.28 -6.64
N ALA A 108 -0.18 -3.01 -6.82
CA ALA A 108 -1.27 -2.66 -7.73
C ALA A 108 -0.96 -3.11 -9.16
N TRP A 109 0.23 -2.81 -9.64
CA TRP A 109 0.63 -3.18 -11.00
C TRP A 109 0.57 -4.69 -11.22
N LEU A 110 1.24 -5.50 -10.39
CA LEU A 110 1.32 -6.96 -10.50
C LEU A 110 -0.05 -7.63 -10.47
N LEU A 111 -0.99 -7.08 -9.69
CA LEU A 111 -2.35 -7.58 -9.56
C LEU A 111 -3.31 -7.02 -10.63
N GLY A 112 -2.82 -6.31 -11.65
CA GLY A 112 -3.64 -5.76 -12.73
C GLY A 112 -4.54 -4.59 -12.31
N ALA A 113 -4.25 -3.95 -11.18
CA ALA A 113 -4.96 -2.79 -10.68
C ALA A 113 -4.24 -1.49 -11.07
N ARG A 114 -5.03 -0.43 -11.32
CA ARG A 114 -4.45 0.90 -11.52
C ARG A 114 -4.02 1.53 -10.20
N TRP A 115 -4.80 1.33 -9.14
CA TRP A 115 -4.68 2.09 -7.90
C TRP A 115 -4.05 1.28 -6.77
N GLY A 116 -2.95 1.79 -6.22
CA GLY A 116 -2.44 1.39 -4.92
C GLY A 116 -3.03 2.28 -3.83
N PHE A 117 -3.43 1.70 -2.71
CA PHE A 117 -4.03 2.39 -1.57
C PHE A 117 -3.31 2.00 -0.28
N ALA A 118 -3.17 2.93 0.65
CA ALA A 118 -2.76 2.64 2.01
C ALA A 118 -3.24 3.75 2.95
N THR A 119 -3.32 3.45 4.24
CA THR A 119 -3.42 4.45 5.30
C THR A 119 -2.12 4.48 6.09
N THR A 120 -1.61 5.66 6.42
CA THR A 120 -0.36 5.79 7.17
C THR A 120 -0.42 6.91 8.19
N ALA A 121 0.39 6.81 9.24
CA ALA A 121 0.66 7.92 10.13
C ALA A 121 1.42 9.07 9.41
N GLU A 122 1.14 10.31 9.81
CA GLU A 122 1.68 11.53 9.17
C GLU A 122 3.20 11.56 9.03
N HIS A 123 3.94 11.07 10.03
CA HIS A 123 5.41 11.06 10.02
C HIS A 123 6.01 10.20 8.88
N SER A 124 5.23 9.28 8.30
CA SER A 124 5.66 8.41 7.19
C SER A 124 5.26 8.96 5.80
N ILE A 125 4.56 10.10 5.72
CA ILE A 125 4.11 10.68 4.46
C ILE A 125 5.28 10.97 3.51
N ALA A 126 6.40 11.51 4.02
CA ALA A 126 7.55 11.85 3.18
C ALA A 126 8.13 10.61 2.47
N LEU A 127 8.21 9.48 3.18
CA LEU A 127 8.64 8.20 2.63
C LEU A 127 7.74 7.79 1.45
N TYR A 128 6.42 7.76 1.67
CA TYR A 128 5.49 7.31 0.65
C TYR A 128 5.36 8.28 -0.52
N ARG A 129 5.40 9.60 -0.29
CA ARG A 129 5.47 10.62 -1.34
C ARG A 129 6.67 10.40 -2.25
N SER A 130 7.82 10.00 -1.68
CA SER A 130 9.02 9.76 -2.50
C SER A 130 8.79 8.70 -3.59
N SER A 131 7.93 7.71 -3.32
CA SER A 131 7.55 6.65 -4.26
C SER A 131 6.37 6.98 -5.18
N GLY A 132 5.83 8.21 -5.10
CA GLY A 132 4.70 8.67 -5.90
C GLY A 132 3.36 8.67 -5.17
N GLY A 133 3.36 8.43 -3.85
CA GLY A 133 2.15 8.42 -3.03
C GLY A 133 1.57 9.81 -2.88
N ARG A 134 0.26 9.93 -3.07
CA ARG A 134 -0.51 11.16 -2.94
C ARG A 134 -1.45 11.05 -1.75
N VAL A 135 -1.28 11.93 -0.76
CA VAL A 135 -2.25 12.09 0.33
C VAL A 135 -3.57 12.57 -0.27
N ALA A 136 -4.69 11.96 0.12
CA ALA A 136 -6.01 12.46 -0.21
C ALA A 136 -6.34 13.62 0.74
N GLY A 137 -6.00 14.85 0.31
CA GLY A 137 -6.03 16.05 1.16
C GLY A 137 -7.44 16.50 1.55
N GLU A 138 -8.45 16.02 0.84
CA GLU A 138 -9.87 16.24 1.11
C GLU A 138 -10.41 15.35 2.24
N ILE A 139 -9.65 14.35 2.69
CA ILE A 139 -10.03 13.47 3.80
C ILE A 139 -9.34 13.95 5.08
N ALA A 140 -10.15 14.33 6.07
CA ALA A 140 -9.64 14.75 7.37
C ALA A 140 -8.80 13.63 8.03
N PRO A 141 -7.58 13.94 8.54
CA PRO A 141 -6.78 12.97 9.29
C PRO A 141 -7.49 12.55 10.59
N VAL A 142 -7.32 11.29 11.00
CA VAL A 142 -7.95 10.73 12.20
C VAL A 142 -6.94 10.07 13.14
N PRO A 143 -7.16 10.06 14.46
CA PRO A 143 -6.29 9.35 15.40
C PRO A 143 -6.41 7.83 15.20
N TYR A 144 -5.34 7.15 14.75
CA TYR A 144 -5.37 5.69 14.59
C TYR A 144 -3.95 5.10 14.61
N PRO A 145 -3.73 3.97 15.30
CA PRO A 145 -4.72 3.21 16.08
C PRO A 145 -5.02 3.82 17.46
N ASP A 146 -4.25 4.82 17.88
CA ASP A 146 -4.48 5.60 19.09
C ASP A 146 -4.14 7.09 18.84
N GLU A 147 -4.35 7.93 19.86
CA GLU A 147 -4.23 9.41 19.79
C GLU A 147 -2.81 9.92 19.45
N ARG A 148 -1.77 9.09 19.59
CA ARG A 148 -0.39 9.50 19.27
C ARG A 148 -0.16 9.64 17.76
N TYR A 149 -1.05 9.07 16.95
CA TYR A 149 -0.85 8.96 15.50
C TYR A 149 -2.01 9.59 14.75
N ARG A 150 -1.70 10.59 13.92
CA ARG A 150 -2.64 11.09 12.92
C ARG A 150 -2.48 10.29 11.64
N THR A 151 -3.52 9.56 11.26
CA THR A 151 -3.55 8.67 10.10
C THR A 151 -4.24 9.35 8.92
N VAL A 152 -3.65 9.21 7.73
CA VAL A 152 -4.14 9.77 6.46
C VAL A 152 -4.18 8.70 5.37
N PRO A 153 -5.12 8.80 4.40
CA PRO A 153 -5.15 7.93 3.23
C PRO A 153 -4.16 8.40 2.15
N LEU A 154 -3.52 7.46 1.47
CA LEU A 154 -2.64 7.69 0.32
C LEU A 154 -3.03 6.83 -0.88
N TRP A 155 -2.81 7.40 -2.06
CA TRP A 155 -3.03 6.78 -3.35
C TRP A 155 -1.77 6.78 -4.20
N TRP A 156 -1.60 5.70 -4.95
CA TRP A 156 -0.65 5.61 -6.05
C TRP A 156 -1.41 5.27 -7.31
N ASP A 157 -1.11 5.97 -8.40
CA ASP A 157 -1.61 5.65 -9.73
C ASP A 157 -0.48 4.98 -10.53
N THR A 158 -0.63 3.71 -10.88
CA THR A 158 0.40 2.96 -11.60
C THR A 158 0.74 3.53 -12.97
N THR A 159 -0.12 4.39 -13.54
CA THR A 159 0.11 5.04 -14.83
C THR A 159 0.76 6.42 -14.71
N SER A 160 0.63 7.09 -13.56
CA SER A 160 1.10 8.47 -13.37
C SER A 160 2.02 8.68 -12.17
N TYR A 161 2.35 7.64 -11.39
CA TYR A 161 3.21 7.74 -10.20
C TYR A 161 4.54 8.47 -10.46
N ARG A 162 5.09 8.35 -11.68
CA ARG A 162 6.35 8.99 -12.09
C ARG A 162 6.30 10.51 -12.08
N LEU A 163 5.10 11.11 -12.18
CA LEU A 163 4.89 12.56 -12.08
C LEU A 163 4.99 13.06 -10.62
N HIS A 164 4.93 12.15 -9.65
CA HIS A 164 4.87 12.47 -8.23
C HIS A 164 6.04 11.88 -7.42
N ALA A 165 6.61 10.77 -7.89
CA ALA A 165 7.78 10.15 -7.28
C ALA A 165 9.03 11.03 -7.48
N THR A 166 9.99 10.93 -6.58
CA THR A 166 11.31 11.52 -6.83
C THR A 166 11.94 10.85 -8.05
N ARG A 167 12.87 11.55 -8.72
CA ARG A 167 13.56 11.02 -9.90
C ARG A 167 14.24 9.68 -9.64
N SER A 168 14.89 9.53 -8.48
CA SER A 168 15.57 8.29 -8.10
C SER A 168 14.58 7.15 -7.86
N GLN A 169 13.49 7.39 -7.15
CA GLN A 169 12.47 6.38 -6.90
C GLN A 169 11.75 5.96 -8.18
N SER A 170 11.43 6.92 -9.06
CA SER A 170 10.87 6.67 -10.39
C SER A 170 11.75 5.75 -11.23
N ALA A 171 13.06 6.03 -11.27
CA ALA A 171 14.03 5.21 -11.99
C ALA A 171 14.15 3.79 -11.40
N LEU A 172 14.23 3.67 -10.07
CA LEU A 172 14.29 2.37 -9.40
C LEU A 172 13.02 1.54 -9.64
N THR A 173 11.83 2.13 -9.54
CA THR A 173 10.57 1.44 -9.87
C THR A 173 10.59 0.90 -11.31
N MET A 174 11.14 1.65 -12.26
CA MET A 174 11.24 1.20 -13.66
C MET A 174 12.21 0.02 -13.83
N ILE A 175 13.39 0.11 -13.20
CA ILE A 175 14.39 -0.97 -13.22
C ILE A 175 13.82 -2.25 -12.60
N GLU A 176 13.16 -2.13 -11.45
CA GLU A 176 12.51 -3.24 -10.76
C GLU A 176 11.42 -3.89 -11.62
N ARG A 177 10.56 -3.10 -12.28
CA ARG A 177 9.54 -3.63 -13.19
C ARG A 177 10.15 -4.32 -14.41
N ALA A 178 11.27 -3.82 -14.92
CA ALA A 178 11.98 -4.48 -16.01
C ALA A 178 12.56 -5.84 -15.56
N ALA A 179 13.15 -5.90 -14.37
CA ALA A 179 13.65 -7.15 -13.78
C ALA A 179 12.51 -8.16 -13.54
N LEU A 180 11.38 -7.74 -12.96
CA LEU A 180 10.21 -8.60 -12.74
C LEU A 180 9.67 -9.19 -14.05
N ARG A 181 9.64 -8.40 -15.14
CA ARG A 181 9.26 -8.89 -16.47
C ARG A 181 10.25 -9.89 -17.04
N ALA A 182 11.55 -9.65 -16.86
CA ALA A 182 12.59 -10.58 -17.31
C ALA A 182 12.50 -11.94 -16.60
N TRP A 183 11.96 -11.96 -15.37
CA TRP A 183 11.65 -13.19 -14.63
C TRP A 183 10.32 -13.84 -15.00
N GLY A 184 9.70 -13.42 -16.11
CA GLY A 184 8.51 -14.07 -16.65
C GLY A 184 7.19 -13.63 -16.04
N VAL A 185 7.18 -12.55 -15.23
CA VAL A 185 5.92 -11.94 -14.78
C VAL A 185 5.20 -11.32 -15.98
N PRO A 186 4.01 -11.82 -16.38
CA PRO A 186 3.28 -11.30 -17.53
C PRO A 186 2.92 -9.83 -17.33
N ARG A 187 2.76 -9.08 -18.44
CA ARG A 187 2.23 -7.71 -18.35
C ARG A 187 0.79 -7.78 -17.81
N PRO A 188 0.50 -7.18 -16.65
CA PRO A 188 -0.85 -7.18 -16.10
C PRO A 188 -1.77 -6.38 -17.02
N VAL A 189 -2.90 -6.96 -17.39
CA VAL A 189 -3.97 -6.25 -18.10
C VAL A 189 -4.70 -5.43 -17.04
N LEU A 190 -4.68 -4.11 -17.19
CA LEU A 190 -5.37 -3.22 -16.25
C LEU A 190 -6.88 -3.45 -16.36
N ALA A 191 -7.55 -3.55 -15.21
CA ALA A 191 -8.99 -3.53 -15.16
C ALA A 191 -9.53 -2.26 -15.87
N THR A 192 -10.29 -2.44 -16.94
CA THR A 192 -10.99 -1.36 -17.63
C THR A 192 -12.40 -1.22 -17.05
N LYS A 193 -12.88 0.01 -16.88
CA LYS A 193 -14.30 0.29 -16.59
C LYS A 193 -15.16 -0.37 -17.67
N GLY A 194 -15.83 -1.50 -17.37
CA GLY A 194 -16.74 -2.14 -18.33
C GLY A 194 -16.91 -3.66 -18.32
N GLY A 195 -16.49 -4.38 -17.27
CA GLY A 195 -16.76 -5.81 -17.13
C GLY A 195 -17.97 -6.13 -16.25
N ALA A 196 -19.12 -5.47 -16.46
CA ALA A 196 -20.36 -6.01 -15.92
C ALA A 196 -20.69 -7.28 -16.70
N ALA A 197 -20.46 -8.45 -16.09
CA ALA A 197 -21.03 -9.68 -16.60
C ALA A 197 -22.55 -9.50 -16.65
N ARG A 198 -23.12 -9.72 -17.84
CA ARG A 198 -24.55 -9.90 -18.04
C ARG A 198 -25.04 -11.15 -17.33
#